data_AF-A0A9D5NZT8-F1
#
_entry.id   AF-A0A9D5NZT8-F1
#
_cell.length_a   1.000
_cell.length_b   1.000
_cell.length_c   1.000
_cell.angle_alpha   90.00
_cell.angle_beta   90.00
_cell.angle_gamma   90.00
#
_symmetry.space_group_name_H-M   'P 1'
#
loop_
_entity.id
_entity.type
_entity.pdbx_description
1 polymer ?
#
loop_
_entity_poly.entity_id
_entity_poly.type
_entity_poly.pdbx_seq_one_letter_code
_entity_poly.pdbx_strand_id
1 'polypeptide(L)'
;MYIYETADSANYDLLSAFADYNKQHPTEAERIIWDYLKSKQAGHKFRQQHIIKDYIVDFVCLHHKLVVEIDGQYHLEANQIVKDKSRTEDLQALGYHIIRFSNEEVIANPNAVNKKIKQALMEIITPKKNTKESGSPLPLEGVRGRLGDEIRADAWAVDAACSGNPGPMEYQAIDLQTGARVFHYGPVHGTNNIGEFLAIVHALALCWNQGLHDKTIYSDSYNAILWVQKRKCKTKLERNEKTEPLFQVIARAENWLQTHDYRNPIIKWETQKWGEVPADFGRK
;
A
#
# COMPACT_ATOMS: atom_id res chain seq x y z
N MET A 1 2.75 -25.89 -14.70
CA MET A 1 1.35 -25.42 -14.67
C MET A 1 1.37 -24.08 -13.94
N TYR A 2 1.37 -22.97 -14.68
CA TYR A 2 1.76 -21.65 -14.16
C TYR A 2 0.64 -20.95 -13.36
N ILE A 3 0.32 -21.43 -12.16
CA ILE A 3 -0.75 -20.84 -11.32
C ILE A 3 -0.15 -19.99 -10.18
N TYR A 4 0.96 -20.43 -9.58
CA TYR A 4 1.50 -19.88 -8.32
C TYR A 4 2.81 -19.10 -8.45
N GLU A 5 3.38 -18.92 -9.64
CA GLU A 5 4.70 -18.28 -9.83
C GLU A 5 4.71 -16.74 -9.75
N THR A 6 3.54 -16.09 -9.66
CA THR A 6 3.45 -14.61 -9.71
C THR A 6 2.71 -13.95 -8.55
N ALA A 7 2.08 -14.70 -7.66
CA ALA A 7 1.20 -14.17 -6.61
C ALA A 7 1.70 -14.57 -5.22
N ASP A 8 1.42 -13.76 -4.20
CA ASP A 8 1.74 -14.13 -2.81
C ASP A 8 0.69 -15.12 -2.27
N SER A 9 1.17 -16.18 -1.63
CA SER A 9 0.33 -17.19 -0.97
C SER A 9 -0.56 -16.64 0.15
N ALA A 10 -0.18 -15.54 0.81
CA ALA A 10 -0.92 -15.00 1.96
C ALA A 10 -2.28 -14.40 1.57
N ASN A 11 -2.37 -13.76 0.40
CA ASN A 11 -3.56 -13.06 -0.09
C ASN A 11 -4.24 -13.78 -1.27
N TYR A 12 -3.70 -14.90 -1.74
CA TYR A 12 -4.11 -15.58 -2.97
C TYR A 12 -5.61 -15.89 -3.04
N ASP A 13 -6.20 -16.47 -1.99
CA ASP A 13 -7.60 -16.92 -2.01
C ASP A 13 -8.58 -15.74 -2.10
N LEU A 14 -8.29 -14.64 -1.41
CA LEU A 14 -9.09 -13.41 -1.45
C LEU A 14 -8.99 -12.73 -2.83
N LEU A 15 -7.78 -12.61 -3.36
CA LEU A 15 -7.53 -12.02 -4.68
C LEU A 15 -8.09 -12.90 -5.81
N SER A 16 -8.10 -14.23 -5.65
CA SER A 16 -8.72 -15.14 -6.60
C SER A 16 -10.23 -14.97 -6.64
N ALA A 17 -10.88 -14.79 -5.49
CA ALA A 17 -12.33 -14.52 -5.43
C ALA A 17 -12.71 -13.21 -6.15
N PHE A 18 -11.95 -12.13 -5.95
CA PHE A 18 -12.14 -10.88 -6.69
C PHE A 18 -11.84 -11.02 -8.18
N ALA A 19 -10.74 -11.71 -8.55
CA ALA A 19 -10.40 -11.94 -9.94
C ALA A 19 -11.48 -12.76 -10.68
N ASP A 20 -12.05 -13.77 -10.03
CA ASP A 20 -13.14 -14.58 -10.59
C ASP A 20 -14.48 -13.84 -10.63
N TYR A 21 -14.74 -12.91 -9.70
CA TYR A 21 -15.86 -11.98 -9.79
C TYR A 21 -15.72 -11.03 -10.99
N ASN A 22 -14.54 -10.43 -11.20
CA ASN A 22 -14.28 -9.51 -12.32
C ASN A 22 -14.42 -10.21 -13.68
N LYS A 23 -13.97 -11.47 -13.82
CA LYS A 23 -14.15 -12.28 -15.05
C LYS A 23 -15.62 -12.52 -15.40
N GLN A 24 -16.51 -12.52 -14.40
CA GLN A 24 -17.95 -12.70 -14.57
C GLN A 24 -18.69 -11.38 -14.83
N HIS A 25 -18.14 -10.24 -14.39
CA HIS A 25 -18.74 -8.91 -14.49
C HIS A 25 -17.83 -7.88 -15.21
N PRO A 26 -17.25 -8.20 -16.39
CA PRO A 26 -16.34 -7.29 -17.08
C PRO A 26 -17.08 -6.08 -17.66
N THR A 27 -16.37 -4.96 -17.79
CA THR A 27 -16.82 -3.80 -18.57
C THR A 27 -16.99 -4.15 -20.06
N GLU A 28 -17.74 -3.33 -20.81
CA GLU A 28 -17.85 -3.51 -22.26
C GLU A 28 -16.49 -3.40 -22.98
N ALA A 29 -15.63 -2.49 -22.53
CA ALA A 29 -14.28 -2.33 -23.06
C ALA A 29 -13.41 -3.57 -22.81
N GLU A 30 -13.37 -4.09 -21.58
CA GLU A 30 -12.67 -5.35 -21.28
C GLU A 30 -13.21 -6.51 -22.12
N ARG A 31 -14.53 -6.62 -22.28
CA ARG A 31 -15.17 -7.67 -23.10
C ARG A 31 -14.66 -7.63 -24.56
N ILE A 32 -14.63 -6.43 -25.16
CA ILE A 32 -14.16 -6.21 -26.53
C ILE A 32 -12.67 -6.60 -26.68
N ILE A 33 -11.82 -6.18 -25.74
CA ILE A 33 -10.38 -6.51 -25.76
C ILE A 33 -10.15 -8.00 -25.47
N TRP A 34 -10.94 -8.61 -24.58
CA TRP A 34 -10.82 -10.03 -24.28
C TRP A 34 -11.19 -10.91 -25.48
N ASP A 35 -12.23 -10.57 -26.25
CA ASP A 35 -12.59 -11.28 -27.47
C ASP A 35 -11.45 -11.29 -28.50
N TYR A 36 -10.73 -10.18 -28.63
CA TYR A 36 -9.52 -10.09 -29.45
C TYR A 36 -8.34 -10.91 -28.91
N LEU A 37 -8.05 -10.80 -27.62
CA LEU A 37 -6.90 -11.48 -27.00
C LEU A 37 -7.11 -13.00 -26.90
N LYS A 38 -8.31 -13.46 -26.53
CA LYS A 38 -8.64 -14.89 -26.34
C LYS A 38 -8.68 -15.68 -27.65
N SER A 39 -9.03 -15.01 -28.76
CA SER A 39 -9.02 -15.60 -30.11
C SER A 39 -7.61 -15.81 -30.69
N LYS A 40 -6.55 -15.49 -29.93
CA LYS A 40 -5.14 -15.54 -30.33
C LYS A 40 -4.79 -14.66 -31.53
N GLN A 41 -5.65 -13.72 -31.94
CA GLN A 41 -5.34 -12.80 -33.05
C GLN A 41 -4.13 -11.91 -32.76
N ALA A 42 -3.80 -11.69 -31.48
CA ALA A 42 -2.57 -11.06 -30.99
C ALA A 42 -1.29 -11.90 -31.16
N GLY A 43 -1.36 -13.14 -31.65
CA GLY A 43 -0.22 -14.04 -31.88
C GLY A 43 0.31 -14.76 -30.63
N HIS A 44 0.02 -14.24 -29.43
CA HIS A 44 0.56 -14.75 -28.16
C HIS A 44 -0.55 -15.03 -27.13
N LYS A 45 -0.24 -15.85 -26.11
CA LYS A 45 -1.22 -16.21 -25.07
C LYS A 45 -1.32 -15.12 -24.02
N PHE A 46 -2.53 -14.59 -23.85
CA PHE A 46 -2.91 -13.72 -22.73
C PHE A 46 -3.71 -14.49 -21.66
N ARG A 47 -3.87 -13.85 -20.50
CA ARG A 47 -4.85 -14.16 -19.45
C ARG A 47 -5.69 -12.91 -19.19
N GLN A 48 -6.87 -13.09 -18.61
CA GLN A 48 -7.74 -12.03 -18.09
C GLN A 48 -7.72 -12.05 -16.55
N GLN A 49 -7.75 -10.88 -15.91
CA GLN A 49 -7.87 -10.66 -14.47
C GLN A 49 -6.95 -11.63 -13.69
N HIS A 50 -5.64 -11.44 -13.88
CA HIS A 50 -4.58 -12.33 -13.38
C HIS A 50 -3.79 -11.67 -12.24
N ILE A 51 -3.39 -12.46 -11.24
CA ILE A 51 -2.78 -11.96 -10.00
C ILE A 51 -1.26 -11.86 -10.12
N ILE A 52 -0.70 -10.70 -9.79
CA ILE A 52 0.75 -10.42 -9.74
C ILE A 52 1.05 -9.67 -8.43
N LYS A 53 1.86 -10.27 -7.54
CA LYS A 53 1.92 -9.96 -6.10
C LYS A 53 0.50 -9.91 -5.53
N ASP A 54 0.09 -8.74 -5.04
CA ASP A 54 -1.20 -8.43 -4.43
C ASP A 54 -2.15 -7.70 -5.40
N TYR A 55 -1.75 -7.53 -6.67
CA TYR A 55 -2.53 -6.81 -7.69
C TYR A 55 -3.23 -7.78 -8.64
N ILE A 56 -4.45 -7.42 -9.06
CA ILE A 56 -5.12 -8.05 -10.19
C ILE A 56 -4.93 -7.12 -11.40
N VAL A 57 -4.44 -7.67 -12.52
CA VAL A 57 -4.27 -6.94 -13.79
C VAL A 57 -5.23 -7.45 -14.86
N ASP A 58 -5.86 -6.54 -15.60
CA ASP A 58 -7.01 -6.86 -16.46
C ASP A 58 -6.65 -7.85 -17.56
N PHE A 59 -5.49 -7.65 -18.22
CA PHE A 59 -4.90 -8.66 -19.10
C PHE A 59 -3.38 -8.75 -18.97
N VAL A 60 -2.81 -9.96 -19.14
CA VAL A 60 -1.35 -10.15 -19.17
C VAL A 60 -0.89 -11.27 -20.11
N CYS A 61 0.15 -10.99 -20.88
CA CYS A 61 0.96 -12.00 -21.59
C CYS A 61 2.22 -12.28 -20.78
N LEU A 62 2.18 -13.30 -19.91
CA LEU A 62 3.28 -13.64 -18.99
C LEU A 62 4.62 -13.91 -19.69
N HIS A 63 4.60 -14.51 -20.90
CA HIS A 63 5.83 -14.90 -21.59
C HIS A 63 6.68 -13.72 -22.06
N HIS A 64 6.03 -12.61 -22.45
CA HIS A 64 6.69 -11.36 -22.85
C HIS A 64 6.63 -10.29 -21.75
N LYS A 65 6.09 -10.63 -20.57
CA LYS A 65 5.78 -9.71 -19.49
C LYS A 65 5.11 -8.41 -19.97
N LEU A 66 4.03 -8.52 -20.74
CA LEU A 66 3.19 -7.37 -21.12
C LEU A 66 1.86 -7.42 -20.38
N VAL A 67 1.58 -6.39 -19.59
CA VAL A 67 0.29 -6.10 -18.97
C VAL A 67 -0.47 -5.09 -19.85
N VAL A 68 -1.78 -5.30 -19.98
CA VAL A 68 -2.72 -4.34 -20.57
C VAL A 68 -3.81 -4.07 -19.53
N GLU A 69 -3.99 -2.80 -19.18
CA GLU A 69 -5.01 -2.37 -18.21
C GLU A 69 -6.06 -1.49 -18.91
N ILE A 70 -7.33 -1.66 -18.56
CA ILE A 70 -8.45 -0.95 -19.18
C ILE A 70 -9.02 0.02 -18.14
N ASP A 71 -8.69 1.29 -18.31
CA ASP A 71 -8.99 2.37 -17.37
C ASP A 71 -10.45 2.81 -17.54
N GLY A 72 -11.32 2.26 -16.69
CA GLY A 72 -12.69 2.75 -16.53
C GLY A 72 -12.72 3.94 -15.58
N GLN A 73 -13.44 5.02 -15.93
CA GLN A 73 -13.47 6.28 -15.19
C GLN A 73 -13.86 6.12 -13.69
N TYR A 74 -12.87 5.96 -12.82
CA TYR A 74 -13.03 6.06 -11.37
C TYR A 74 -13.00 7.53 -10.93
N HIS A 75 -14.03 8.28 -11.31
CA HIS A 75 -14.15 9.69 -10.92
C HIS A 75 -14.56 9.86 -9.45
N LEU A 76 -13.99 10.90 -8.82
CA LEU A 76 -14.31 11.44 -7.49
C LEU A 76 -13.81 10.65 -6.26
N GLU A 77 -12.49 10.62 -6.05
CA GLU A 77 -11.89 11.02 -4.76
C GLU A 77 -10.36 11.20 -4.86
N ALA A 78 -9.78 12.13 -4.09
CA ALA A 78 -8.34 12.46 -4.15
C ALA A 78 -7.43 11.30 -3.68
N ASN A 79 -7.99 10.36 -2.90
CA ASN A 79 -7.31 9.20 -2.33
C ASN A 79 -6.82 8.17 -3.37
N GLN A 80 -7.28 8.26 -4.62
CA GLN A 80 -7.00 7.27 -5.66
C GLN A 80 -5.67 7.53 -6.39
N ILE A 81 -5.30 8.79 -6.61
CA ILE A 81 -4.17 9.20 -7.47
C ILE A 81 -2.81 8.72 -6.94
N VAL A 82 -2.67 8.58 -5.62
CA VAL A 82 -1.42 8.13 -4.97
C VAL A 82 -1.14 6.64 -5.23
N LYS A 83 -2.16 5.84 -5.56
CA LYS A 83 -2.04 4.37 -5.67
C LYS A 83 -1.44 3.87 -6.98
N ASP A 84 -1.61 4.59 -8.08
CA ASP A 84 -1.21 4.10 -9.40
C ASP A 84 0.30 4.06 -9.64
N LYS A 85 1.07 4.97 -9.01
CA LYS A 85 2.50 5.06 -9.27
C LYS A 85 3.25 3.85 -8.70
N SER A 86 2.98 3.44 -7.45
CA SER A 86 3.58 2.23 -6.87
C SER A 86 3.19 0.98 -7.65
N ARG A 87 1.89 0.76 -7.95
CA ARG A 87 1.41 -0.36 -8.79
C ARG A 87 2.21 -0.47 -10.09
N THR A 88 2.41 0.68 -10.76
CA THR A 88 3.15 0.76 -12.03
C THR A 88 4.62 0.41 -11.83
N GLU A 89 5.27 0.94 -10.79
CA GLU A 89 6.69 0.75 -10.49
C GLU A 89 7.00 -0.68 -9.98
N ASP A 90 6.13 -1.28 -9.16
CA ASP A 90 6.22 -2.65 -8.67
C ASP A 90 6.12 -3.69 -9.80
N LEU A 91 5.16 -3.52 -10.71
CA LEU A 91 5.01 -4.37 -11.88
C LEU A 91 6.19 -4.19 -12.85
N GLN A 92 6.68 -2.95 -13.05
CA GLN A 92 7.88 -2.69 -13.84
C GLN A 92 9.16 -3.27 -13.21
N ALA A 93 9.30 -3.26 -11.88
CA ALA A 93 10.41 -3.88 -11.17
C ALA A 93 10.42 -5.42 -11.31
N LEU A 94 9.25 -6.05 -11.41
CA LEU A 94 9.10 -7.45 -11.82
C LEU A 94 9.38 -7.69 -13.32
N GLY A 95 9.66 -6.64 -14.09
CA GLY A 95 9.96 -6.65 -15.51
C GLY A 95 8.72 -6.63 -16.41
N TYR A 96 7.55 -6.23 -15.91
CA TYR A 96 6.35 -6.06 -16.74
C TYR A 96 6.33 -4.69 -17.41
N HIS A 97 6.18 -4.71 -18.74
CA HIS A 97 5.75 -3.56 -19.52
C HIS A 97 4.25 -3.41 -19.33
N ILE A 98 3.76 -2.16 -19.23
CA ILE A 98 2.36 -1.86 -18.90
C ILE A 98 1.87 -0.84 -19.92
N ILE A 99 0.72 -1.12 -20.56
CA ILE A 99 0.01 -0.17 -21.42
C ILE A 99 -1.43 -0.03 -20.94
N ARG A 100 -1.92 1.21 -20.93
CA ARG A 100 -3.26 1.57 -20.46
C ARG A 100 -4.08 2.15 -21.61
N PHE A 101 -5.38 1.85 -21.63
CA PHE A 101 -6.36 2.41 -22.57
C PHE A 101 -7.63 2.77 -21.78
N SER A 102 -8.26 3.91 -22.05
CA SER A 102 -9.54 4.22 -21.40
C SER A 102 -10.69 3.42 -22.03
N ASN A 103 -11.78 3.26 -21.29
CA ASN A 103 -13.03 2.68 -21.80
C ASN A 103 -13.45 3.31 -23.14
N GLU A 104 -13.35 4.63 -23.26
CA GLU A 104 -13.77 5.39 -24.44
C GLU A 104 -12.84 5.16 -25.62
N GLU A 105 -11.51 5.06 -25.42
CA GLU A 105 -10.58 4.72 -26.50
C GLU A 105 -10.89 3.33 -27.09
N VAL A 106 -11.13 2.36 -26.20
CA VAL A 106 -11.47 0.99 -26.58
C VAL A 106 -12.79 0.92 -27.32
N ILE A 107 -13.85 1.54 -26.81
CA ILE A 107 -15.19 1.49 -27.40
C ILE A 107 -15.24 2.28 -28.72
N ALA A 108 -14.56 3.44 -28.81
CA ALA A 108 -14.57 4.26 -30.01
C ALA A 108 -13.75 3.67 -31.17
N ASN A 109 -12.63 2.97 -30.90
CA ASN A 109 -11.86 2.31 -31.95
C ASN A 109 -11.09 1.06 -31.47
N PRO A 110 -11.78 -0.10 -31.32
CA PRO A 110 -11.15 -1.35 -30.90
C PRO A 110 -9.96 -1.76 -31.78
N ASN A 111 -10.04 -1.50 -33.09
CA ASN A 111 -9.01 -1.87 -34.06
C ASN A 111 -7.71 -1.05 -33.88
N ALA A 112 -7.80 0.21 -33.46
CA ALA A 112 -6.63 1.01 -33.12
C ALA A 112 -5.94 0.49 -31.85
N VAL A 113 -6.70 0.20 -30.80
CA VAL A 113 -6.16 -0.38 -29.54
C VAL A 113 -5.52 -1.74 -29.81
N ASN A 114 -6.19 -2.63 -30.54
CA ASN A 114 -5.67 -3.93 -30.96
C ASN A 114 -4.34 -3.83 -31.73
N LYS A 115 -4.17 -2.78 -32.56
CA LYS A 115 -2.91 -2.49 -33.24
C LYS A 115 -1.82 -2.01 -32.27
N LYS A 116 -2.14 -1.15 -31.31
CA LYS A 116 -1.20 -0.69 -30.26
C LYS A 116 -0.69 -1.87 -29.42
N ILE A 117 -1.58 -2.78 -28.99
CA ILE A 117 -1.19 -3.99 -28.23
C ILE A 117 -0.21 -4.86 -29.03
N LYS A 118 -0.47 -5.09 -30.33
CA LYS A 118 0.45 -5.81 -31.22
C LYS A 118 1.81 -5.13 -31.38
N GLN A 119 1.83 -3.80 -31.49
CA GLN A 119 3.07 -3.05 -31.61
C GLN A 119 3.91 -3.15 -30.34
N ALA A 120 3.31 -2.98 -29.16
CA ALA A 120 4.01 -3.12 -27.87
C ALA A 120 4.64 -4.52 -27.70
N LEU A 121 3.93 -5.59 -28.07
CA LEU A 121 4.48 -6.95 -28.12
C LEU A 121 5.72 -7.04 -29.03
N MET A 122 5.65 -6.49 -30.25
CA MET A 122 6.72 -6.57 -31.24
C MET A 122 7.97 -5.75 -30.85
N GLU A 123 7.79 -4.63 -30.16
CA GLU A 123 8.88 -3.81 -29.61
C GLU A 123 9.59 -4.49 -28.43
N ILE A 124 8.87 -5.28 -27.62
CA ILE A 124 9.46 -6.11 -26.55
C ILE A 124 10.25 -7.30 -27.13
N ILE A 125 9.82 -7.84 -28.28
CA ILE A 125 10.42 -9.02 -28.91
C ILE A 125 11.70 -8.71 -29.71
N THR A 126 11.88 -7.48 -30.20
CA THR A 126 13.05 -7.12 -31.03
C THR A 126 14.13 -6.34 -30.25
N PRO A 127 15.36 -6.88 -30.09
CA PRO A 127 16.40 -6.24 -29.30
C PRO A 127 17.01 -5.01 -30.00
N LYS A 128 17.11 -3.88 -29.29
CA LYS A 128 17.78 -2.66 -29.77
C LYS A 128 19.30 -2.85 -29.85
N LYS A 129 19.92 -2.40 -30.95
CA LYS A 129 21.39 -2.34 -31.11
C LYS A 129 21.95 -1.08 -30.43
N ASN A 130 23.09 -1.21 -29.75
CA ASN A 130 23.80 -0.09 -29.14
C ASN A 130 24.58 0.75 -30.17
N THR A 131 24.72 2.05 -29.88
CA THR A 131 25.69 2.98 -30.48
C THR A 131 26.31 3.87 -29.40
N LYS A 132 27.58 4.26 -29.56
CA LYS A 132 28.35 5.15 -28.67
C LYS A 132 28.37 6.62 -29.23
N GLU A 133 29.26 7.59 -28.98
CA GLU A 133 30.52 7.84 -28.21
C GLU A 133 30.47 9.30 -27.66
N SER A 134 31.25 9.78 -26.68
CA SER A 134 32.08 9.20 -25.58
C SER A 134 32.47 10.36 -24.60
N GLY A 135 33.22 10.10 -23.52
CA GLY A 135 33.88 11.17 -22.74
C GLY A 135 34.28 10.80 -21.31
N SER A 136 35.59 10.79 -21.00
CA SER A 136 36.19 10.65 -19.66
C SER A 136 37.66 11.12 -19.71
N PRO A 137 38.27 11.59 -18.59
CA PRO A 137 38.94 10.66 -17.66
C PRO A 137 38.61 10.85 -16.16
N LEU A 138 39.12 9.92 -15.35
CA LEU A 138 38.96 9.75 -13.89
C LEU A 138 40.15 10.38 -13.11
N PRO A 139 40.24 10.32 -11.75
CA PRO A 139 39.28 9.81 -10.75
C PRO A 139 38.96 10.78 -9.59
N LEU A 140 37.85 10.54 -8.90
CA LEU A 140 37.72 10.77 -7.45
C LEU A 140 37.02 9.55 -6.82
N GLU A 141 37.50 9.10 -5.67
CA GLU A 141 36.98 7.92 -4.99
C GLU A 141 35.71 8.22 -4.16
N GLY A 142 34.78 7.26 -4.12
CA GLY A 142 34.08 6.97 -2.88
C GLY A 142 32.88 7.84 -2.45
N VAL A 143 31.91 8.12 -3.33
CA VAL A 143 30.54 8.44 -2.87
C VAL A 143 29.49 7.55 -3.55
N ARG A 144 29.09 6.47 -2.85
CA ARG A 144 27.86 5.72 -3.17
C ARG A 144 26.65 6.46 -2.57
N GLY A 145 26.02 7.33 -3.37
CA GLY A 145 24.70 7.86 -3.05
C GLY A 145 23.65 6.76 -3.19
N ARG A 146 23.23 6.13 -2.10
CA ARG A 146 22.05 5.24 -2.07
C ARG A 146 20.80 6.09 -1.79
N LEU A 147 19.73 5.87 -2.55
CA LEU A 147 18.41 5.80 -1.94
C LEU A 147 18.23 4.32 -1.57
N GLY A 148 17.90 4.00 -0.33
CA GLY A 148 17.82 2.61 0.10
C GLY A 148 16.89 2.40 1.29
N ASP A 149 16.45 1.15 1.44
CA ASP A 149 16.40 0.31 2.64
C ASP A 149 15.80 0.86 3.97
N GLU A 150 15.39 2.12 4.10
CA GLU A 150 15.09 2.77 5.41
C GLU A 150 13.67 2.55 5.96
N ILE A 151 12.66 2.32 5.10
CA ILE A 151 11.28 2.05 5.53
C ILE A 151 10.93 0.58 5.28
N ARG A 152 10.47 -0.13 6.31
CA ARG A 152 9.96 -1.50 6.17
C ARG A 152 8.52 -1.45 5.66
N ALA A 153 8.26 -2.05 4.49
CA ALA A 153 6.90 -2.15 3.93
C ALA A 153 6.00 -3.07 4.79
N ASP A 154 6.55 -4.18 5.29
CA ASP A 154 5.89 -4.99 6.32
C ASP A 154 5.95 -4.29 7.70
N ALA A 155 5.06 -3.32 7.87
CA ALA A 155 4.90 -2.52 9.07
C ALA A 155 3.48 -1.95 9.16
N TRP A 156 3.06 -1.53 10.34
CA TRP A 156 1.86 -0.71 10.54
C TRP A 156 2.27 0.71 10.93
N ALA A 157 1.66 1.72 10.31
CA ALA A 157 1.73 3.10 10.76
C ALA A 157 0.51 3.45 11.61
N VAL A 158 0.69 4.26 12.65
CA VAL A 158 -0.38 4.70 13.55
C VAL A 158 -0.33 6.22 13.76
N ASP A 159 -1.50 6.80 13.95
CA ASP A 159 -1.73 8.25 14.12
C ASP A 159 -3.02 8.50 14.93
N ALA A 160 -3.12 9.67 15.55
CA ALA A 160 -4.32 10.16 16.21
C ALA A 160 -4.65 11.61 15.86
N ALA A 161 -5.95 11.90 15.75
CA ALA A 161 -6.47 13.26 15.58
C ALA A 161 -7.34 13.67 16.78
N CYS A 162 -7.37 14.97 17.08
CA CYS A 162 -8.12 15.53 18.21
C CYS A 162 -8.73 16.90 17.85
N SER A 163 -10.04 16.95 17.62
CA SER A 163 -10.78 18.14 17.17
C SER A 163 -10.94 19.17 18.29
N GLY A 164 -9.91 19.99 18.48
CA GLY A 164 -9.70 20.73 19.73
C GLY A 164 -9.04 19.82 20.76
N ASN A 165 -8.11 20.34 21.57
CA ASN A 165 -7.19 19.53 22.36
C ASN A 165 -7.08 20.07 23.80
N PRO A 166 -7.87 19.56 24.77
CA PRO A 166 -8.74 18.37 24.69
C PRO A 166 -10.04 18.57 23.92
N GLY A 167 -10.56 17.49 23.34
CA GLY A 167 -11.75 17.47 22.48
C GLY A 167 -12.14 16.05 22.09
N PRO A 168 -12.93 15.84 21.02
CA PRO A 168 -13.16 14.53 20.42
C PRO A 168 -11.86 14.04 19.77
N MET A 169 -11.33 12.94 20.30
CA MET A 169 -10.08 12.29 19.92
C MET A 169 -10.37 10.91 19.31
N GLU A 170 -9.76 10.63 18.16
CA GLU A 170 -9.82 9.35 17.47
C GLU A 170 -8.41 8.94 17.02
N TYR A 171 -8.18 7.63 16.84
CA TYR A 171 -6.90 7.11 16.36
C TYR A 171 -7.09 5.88 15.48
N GLN A 172 -6.13 5.61 14.59
CA GLN A 172 -6.20 4.48 13.66
C GLN A 172 -4.82 3.89 13.35
N ALA A 173 -4.83 2.72 12.72
CA ALA A 173 -3.64 2.08 12.17
C ALA A 173 -3.85 1.68 10.71
N ILE A 174 -2.85 1.95 9.87
CA ILE A 174 -2.80 1.56 8.46
C ILE A 174 -1.63 0.60 8.26
N ASP A 175 -1.88 -0.52 7.59
CA ASP A 175 -0.82 -1.45 7.19
C ASP A 175 -0.09 -0.91 5.95
N LEU A 176 1.23 -0.77 6.02
CA LEU A 176 2.04 -0.09 4.99
C LEU A 176 2.27 -0.94 3.74
N GLN A 177 2.05 -2.25 3.80
CA GLN A 177 2.14 -3.13 2.63
C GLN A 177 0.85 -3.08 1.80
N THR A 178 -0.31 -3.01 2.47
CA THR A 178 -1.63 -3.10 1.84
C THR A 178 -2.35 -1.76 1.68
N GLY A 179 -1.95 -0.73 2.44
CA GLY A 179 -2.71 0.51 2.59
C GLY A 179 -4.06 0.32 3.30
N ALA A 180 -4.32 -0.85 3.88
CA ALA A 180 -5.58 -1.17 4.53
C ALA A 180 -5.62 -0.66 5.97
N ARG A 181 -6.79 -0.18 6.41
CA ARG A 181 -7.00 0.23 7.80
C ARG A 181 -7.21 -0.99 8.70
N VAL A 182 -6.21 -1.27 9.53
CA VAL A 182 -6.16 -2.38 10.48
C VAL A 182 -7.18 -2.21 11.59
N PHE A 183 -7.26 -0.99 12.15
CA PHE A 183 -8.30 -0.61 13.12
C PHE A 183 -8.54 0.91 13.11
N HIS A 184 -9.67 1.29 13.70
CA HIS A 184 -10.04 2.67 14.07
C HIS A 184 -10.65 2.63 15.47
N TYR A 185 -10.46 3.70 16.24
CA TYR A 185 -11.07 3.87 17.56
C TYR A 185 -11.44 5.35 17.80
N GLY A 186 -12.66 5.58 18.29
CA GLY A 186 -13.16 6.89 18.66
C GLY A 186 -14.38 7.33 17.82
N PRO A 187 -14.78 8.61 17.92
CA PRO A 187 -14.20 9.63 18.78
C PRO A 187 -14.58 9.46 20.27
N VAL A 188 -13.64 9.73 21.17
CA VAL A 188 -13.84 9.82 22.63
C VAL A 188 -13.24 11.13 23.18
N HIS A 189 -13.66 11.60 24.35
CA HIS A 189 -13.10 12.85 24.87
C HIS A 189 -11.69 12.66 25.44
N GLY A 190 -10.67 13.22 24.76
CA GLY A 190 -9.26 13.03 25.10
C GLY A 190 -8.34 14.14 24.60
N THR A 191 -7.06 13.83 24.42
CA THR A 191 -6.03 14.71 23.84
C THR A 191 -5.20 13.94 22.82
N ASN A 192 -4.59 14.64 21.86
CA ASN A 192 -3.82 14.00 20.77
C ASN A 192 -2.74 13.03 21.31
N ASN A 193 -1.93 13.48 22.27
CA ASN A 193 -0.87 12.65 22.87
C ASN A 193 -1.40 11.39 23.59
N ILE A 194 -2.65 11.37 24.06
CA ILE A 194 -3.27 10.13 24.58
C ILE A 194 -3.63 9.21 23.41
N GLY A 195 -4.24 9.75 22.35
CA GLY A 195 -4.59 8.99 21.14
C GLY A 195 -3.36 8.30 20.54
N GLU A 196 -2.29 9.04 20.32
CA GLU A 196 -1.00 8.53 19.83
C GLU A 196 -0.47 7.36 20.67
N PHE A 197 -0.46 7.53 22.00
CA PHE A 197 -0.03 6.49 22.94
C PHE A 197 -0.91 5.25 22.85
N LEU A 198 -2.24 5.41 22.82
CA LEU A 198 -3.17 4.30 22.71
C LEU A 198 -3.09 3.61 21.33
N ALA A 199 -2.83 4.33 20.25
CA ALA A 199 -2.68 3.79 18.91
C ALA A 199 -1.49 2.83 18.82
N ILE A 200 -0.32 3.23 19.35
CA ILE A 200 0.86 2.36 19.41
C ILE A 200 0.57 1.13 20.27
N VAL A 201 -0.04 1.28 21.46
CA VAL A 201 -0.32 0.13 22.34
C VAL A 201 -1.37 -0.82 21.76
N HIS A 202 -2.39 -0.30 21.07
CA HIS A 202 -3.39 -1.11 20.38
C HIS A 202 -2.73 -1.92 19.25
N ALA A 203 -1.85 -1.30 18.45
CA ALA A 203 -1.08 -2.01 17.43
C ALA A 203 -0.19 -3.12 18.00
N LEU A 204 0.54 -2.84 19.10
CA LEU A 204 1.35 -3.85 19.79
C LEU A 204 0.50 -5.02 20.32
N ALA A 205 -0.64 -4.73 20.95
CA ALA A 205 -1.53 -5.75 21.51
C ALA A 205 -2.21 -6.59 20.42
N LEU A 206 -2.56 -5.99 19.28
CA LEU A 206 -3.13 -6.70 18.15
C LEU A 206 -2.07 -7.57 17.43
N CYS A 207 -0.87 -7.03 17.19
CA CYS A 207 0.27 -7.82 16.69
C CYS A 207 0.56 -9.03 17.59
N TRP A 208 0.60 -8.84 18.91
CA TRP A 208 0.80 -9.92 19.87
C TRP A 208 -0.25 -11.03 19.74
N ASN A 209 -1.53 -10.66 19.68
CA ASN A 209 -2.64 -11.61 19.54
C ASN A 209 -2.65 -12.33 18.18
N GLN A 210 -2.01 -11.77 17.15
CA GLN A 210 -1.87 -12.34 15.81
C GLN A 210 -0.52 -13.07 15.59
N GLY A 211 0.36 -13.12 16.60
CA GLY A 211 1.70 -13.72 16.48
C GLY A 211 2.72 -12.89 15.70
N LEU A 212 2.38 -11.66 15.32
CA LEU A 212 3.17 -10.74 14.48
C LEU A 212 4.26 -10.02 15.29
N HIS A 213 5.06 -10.76 16.06
CA HIS A 213 5.97 -10.20 17.08
C HIS A 213 7.13 -9.35 16.52
N ASP A 214 7.47 -9.49 15.23
CA ASP A 214 8.56 -8.76 14.56
C ASP A 214 8.07 -7.66 13.59
N LYS A 215 6.75 -7.51 13.40
CA LYS A 215 6.16 -6.47 12.54
C LYS A 215 6.44 -5.10 13.16
N THR A 216 6.94 -4.17 12.34
CA THR A 216 7.34 -2.83 12.81
C THR A 216 6.14 -1.91 12.97
N ILE A 217 6.17 -1.05 14.00
CA ILE A 217 5.16 -0.03 14.26
C ILE A 217 5.79 1.36 14.05
N TYR A 218 5.28 2.14 13.10
CA TYR A 218 5.64 3.54 12.89
C TYR A 218 4.62 4.48 13.56
N SER A 219 5.11 5.53 14.21
CA SER A 219 4.31 6.69 14.63
C SER A 219 5.17 7.94 14.50
N ASP A 220 4.58 9.07 14.15
CA ASP A 220 5.32 10.33 14.10
C ASP A 220 5.45 10.98 15.50
N SER A 221 4.71 10.50 16.50
CA SER A 221 4.63 11.09 17.83
C SER A 221 5.76 10.62 18.76
N TYR A 222 6.83 11.42 18.79
CA TYR A 222 7.95 11.24 19.71
C TYR A 222 7.53 11.14 21.19
N ASN A 223 6.50 11.89 21.61
CA ASN A 223 5.97 11.83 22.97
C ASN A 223 5.35 10.47 23.29
N ALA A 224 4.55 9.91 22.37
CA ALA A 224 3.89 8.63 22.57
C ALA A 224 4.90 7.47 22.58
N ILE A 225 5.88 7.49 21.67
CA ILE A 225 6.99 6.52 21.66
C ILE A 225 7.72 6.53 23.01
N LEU A 226 8.04 7.71 23.55
CA LEU A 226 8.63 7.84 24.89
C LEU A 226 7.72 7.33 26.03
N TRP A 227 6.39 7.47 25.91
CA TRP A 227 5.44 6.98 26.92
C TRP A 227 5.30 5.46 26.88
N VAL A 228 5.32 4.85 25.69
CA VAL A 228 5.31 3.39 25.51
C VAL A 228 6.62 2.77 26.02
N GLN A 229 7.77 3.33 25.65
CA GLN A 229 9.08 2.90 26.17
C GLN A 229 9.16 2.98 27.71
N LYS A 230 8.51 3.99 28.32
CA LYS A 230 8.44 4.16 29.78
C LYS A 230 7.26 3.43 30.43
N ARG A 231 6.50 2.63 29.65
CA ARG A 231 5.31 1.86 30.05
C ARG A 231 4.29 2.67 30.86
N LYS A 232 4.18 3.99 30.56
CA LYS A 232 3.43 4.98 31.35
C LYS A 232 3.00 6.19 30.50
N CYS A 233 1.69 6.44 30.44
CA CYS A 233 1.09 7.63 29.87
C CYS A 233 1.29 8.83 30.82
N LYS A 234 2.02 9.86 30.38
CA LYS A 234 2.29 11.08 31.17
C LYS A 234 1.41 12.26 30.74
N THR A 235 0.10 12.00 30.62
CA THR A 235 -0.89 13.03 30.28
C THR A 235 -1.04 14.10 31.36
N LYS A 236 -1.47 15.30 30.94
CA LYS A 236 -1.92 16.41 31.82
C LYS A 236 -3.45 16.57 31.83
N LEU A 237 -4.19 15.71 31.15
CA LEU A 237 -5.66 15.72 31.17
C LEU A 237 -6.15 15.47 32.60
N GLU A 238 -7.12 16.27 33.07
CA GLU A 238 -7.72 16.07 34.39
C GLU A 238 -8.53 14.76 34.44
N ARG A 239 -8.44 14.04 35.55
CA ARG A 239 -9.26 12.85 35.82
C ARG A 239 -10.52 13.25 36.59
N ASN A 240 -11.65 13.19 35.90
CA ASN A 240 -12.99 13.47 36.43
C ASN A 240 -14.00 12.50 35.77
N GLU A 241 -15.28 12.57 36.13
CA GLU A 241 -16.32 11.64 35.64
C GLU A 241 -16.39 11.55 34.10
N LYS A 242 -16.12 12.65 33.39
CA LYS A 242 -16.15 12.73 31.92
C LYS A 242 -14.95 12.02 31.28
N THR A 243 -13.79 12.03 31.94
CA THR A 243 -12.54 11.46 31.42
C THR A 243 -12.23 10.07 31.98
N GLU A 244 -12.92 9.64 33.03
CA GLU A 244 -12.75 8.34 33.68
C GLU A 244 -12.75 7.14 32.71
N PRO A 245 -13.67 7.02 31.71
CA PRO A 245 -13.62 5.92 30.75
C PRO A 245 -12.31 5.88 29.94
N LEU A 246 -11.76 7.04 29.59
CA LEU A 246 -10.46 7.12 28.90
C LEU A 246 -9.31 6.76 29.86
N PHE A 247 -9.38 7.14 31.13
CA PHE A 247 -8.40 6.72 32.13
C PHE A 247 -8.42 5.19 32.39
N GLN A 248 -9.57 4.53 32.27
CA GLN A 248 -9.66 3.07 32.32
C GLN A 248 -9.01 2.40 31.09
N VAL A 249 -9.15 2.99 29.90
CA VAL A 249 -8.44 2.53 28.69
C VAL A 249 -6.93 2.75 28.82
N ILE A 250 -6.48 3.90 29.35
CA ILE A 250 -5.06 4.16 29.66
C ILE A 250 -4.52 3.14 30.67
N ALA A 251 -5.24 2.86 31.76
CA ALA A 251 -4.82 1.90 32.78
C ALA A 251 -4.69 0.47 32.21
N ARG A 252 -5.62 0.06 31.32
CA ARG A 252 -5.51 -1.20 30.57
C ARG A 252 -4.28 -1.24 29.66
N ALA A 253 -4.00 -0.15 28.93
CA ALA A 253 -2.84 -0.04 28.05
C ALA A 253 -1.51 -0.10 28.83
N GLU A 254 -1.42 0.62 29.95
CA GLU A 254 -0.25 0.57 30.83
C GLU A 254 -0.04 -0.82 31.46
N ASN A 255 -1.11 -1.46 31.94
CA ASN A 255 -1.05 -2.82 32.47
C ASN A 255 -0.61 -3.83 31.39
N TRP A 256 -1.14 -3.71 30.16
CA TRP A 256 -0.72 -4.55 29.05
C TRP A 256 0.78 -4.40 28.77
N LEU A 257 1.26 -3.15 28.64
CA LEU A 257 2.69 -2.86 28.48
C LEU A 257 3.54 -3.39 29.64
N GLN A 258 3.04 -3.43 30.87
CA GLN A 258 3.79 -3.96 32.02
C GLN A 258 3.83 -5.49 32.07
N THR A 259 2.83 -6.18 31.50
CA THR A 259 2.67 -7.65 31.61
C THR A 259 3.11 -8.45 30.39
N HIS A 260 3.44 -7.80 29.26
CA HIS A 260 3.81 -8.48 28.01
C HIS A 260 5.24 -8.15 27.56
N ASP A 261 5.96 -9.15 27.03
CA ASP A 261 7.31 -9.03 26.44
C ASP A 261 7.24 -8.82 24.92
N TYR A 262 6.64 -7.70 24.49
CA TYR A 262 6.55 -7.37 23.07
C TYR A 262 7.94 -7.02 22.49
N ARG A 263 8.18 -7.41 21.24
CA ARG A 263 9.48 -7.25 20.55
C ARG A 263 9.41 -6.40 19.28
N ASN A 264 8.20 -6.08 18.84
CA ASN A 264 7.88 -5.23 17.71
C ASN A 264 8.71 -3.93 17.72
N PRO A 265 9.52 -3.65 16.68
CA PRO A 265 10.28 -2.41 16.61
C PRO A 265 9.34 -1.21 16.50
N ILE A 266 9.44 -0.25 17.42
CA ILE A 266 8.70 1.01 17.39
C ILE A 266 9.63 2.10 16.83
N ILE A 267 9.30 2.67 15.67
CA ILE A 267 10.16 3.59 14.93
C ILE A 267 9.46 4.94 14.73
N LYS A 268 10.21 6.04 14.88
CA LYS A 268 9.75 7.39 14.55
C LYS A 268 9.53 7.49 13.04
N TRP A 269 8.32 7.85 12.61
CA TRP A 269 8.07 8.28 11.24
C TRP A 269 8.71 9.65 11.01
N GLU A 270 9.65 9.77 10.07
CA GLU A 270 10.35 11.04 9.81
C GLU A 270 9.56 11.92 8.83
N THR A 271 8.55 12.62 9.34
CA THR A 271 7.57 13.41 8.57
C THR A 271 8.22 14.38 7.57
N GLN A 272 9.36 14.99 7.94
CA GLN A 272 10.13 15.90 7.07
C GLN A 272 10.83 15.22 5.88
N LYS A 273 11.05 13.90 5.95
CA LYS A 273 11.69 13.09 4.90
C LYS A 273 10.69 12.28 4.08
N TRP A 274 9.64 11.79 4.72
CA TRP A 274 8.74 10.76 4.19
C TRP A 274 7.31 11.24 3.91
N GLY A 275 7.02 12.52 4.22
CA GLY A 275 5.67 13.09 4.16
C GLY A 275 4.85 12.80 5.42
N GLU A 276 3.58 13.17 5.44
CA GLU A 276 2.67 12.83 6.53
C GLU A 276 2.59 11.31 6.74
N VAL A 277 2.38 10.88 7.98
CA VAL A 277 2.29 9.45 8.31
C VAL A 277 1.08 8.84 7.59
N PRO A 278 1.15 7.64 6.98
CA PRO A 278 0.04 7.10 6.18
C PRO A 278 -1.26 6.83 6.94
N ALA A 279 -1.26 6.96 8.27
CA ALA A 279 -2.45 6.89 9.13
C ALA A 279 -3.09 8.26 9.45
N ASP A 280 -2.50 9.37 8.99
CA ASP A 280 -2.99 10.73 9.21
C ASP A 280 -4.46 10.91 8.79
N PHE A 281 -5.23 11.66 9.57
CA PHE A 281 -6.66 11.85 9.34
C PHE A 281 -7.01 12.92 8.28
N GLY A 282 -6.04 13.69 7.78
CA GLY A 282 -6.22 14.73 6.76
C GLY A 282 -6.91 16.00 7.26
N ARG A 283 -6.77 16.35 8.54
CA ARG A 283 -7.53 17.45 9.22
C ARG A 283 -6.64 18.43 10.00
N LYS A 284 -5.43 18.66 9.53
CA LYS A 284 -4.46 19.65 10.06
C LYS A 284 -4.76 21.05 9.51
#